data_AF-A0ABD1YZV8-F1
#
_entry.id   AF-A0ABD1YZV8-F1
#
_cell.length_a   1.000
_cell.length_b   1.000
_cell.length_c   1.000
_cell.angle_alpha   90.00
_cell.angle_beta   90.00
_cell.angle_gamma   90.00
#
_symmetry.space_group_name_H-M   'P 1'
#
loop_
_entity.id
_entity.type
_entity.pdbx_description
1 polymer ?
#
loop_
_entity_poly.entity_id
_entity_poly.type
_entity_poly.pdbx_seq_one_letter_code
_entity_poly.pdbx_strand_id
1 'polypeptide(L)'
;MGGHGGLNILPQKRWNMYNFENREKVKRYEEEAAREEAIRQQKASREETQFKLEKLCEAAKSKRRRVENGSGPVQEAGDGGLVMVQNKRR
;
A
#
# COMPACT_ATOMS: atom_id res chain seq x y z
N MET A 1 27.94 -52.87 33.35
CA MET A 1 26.68 -52.27 32.84
C MET A 1 26.10 -51.39 33.93
N GLY A 2 25.57 -50.22 33.58
CA GLY A 2 24.73 -49.41 34.49
C GLY A 2 25.46 -48.26 35.16
N GLY A 3 25.22 -47.04 34.69
CA GLY A 3 25.76 -45.83 35.32
C GLY A 3 25.70 -44.58 34.46
N HIS A 4 24.71 -44.44 33.56
CA HIS A 4 24.40 -43.11 33.03
C HIS A 4 23.68 -42.35 34.14
N GLY A 5 24.44 -41.48 34.82
CA GLY A 5 23.91 -40.53 35.79
C GLY A 5 22.73 -39.80 35.18
N GLY A 6 21.61 -39.79 35.90
CA GLY A 6 20.34 -39.17 35.53
C GLY A 6 20.39 -37.65 35.49
N LEU A 7 21.41 -37.07 34.86
CA LEU A 7 21.46 -35.67 34.52
C LEU A 7 20.70 -35.52 33.20
N ASN A 8 19.52 -34.91 33.27
CA ASN A 8 18.71 -34.57 32.10
C ASN A 8 19.62 -33.93 31.03
N ILE A 9 19.90 -34.65 29.94
CA ILE A 9 20.74 -34.16 28.84
C ILE A 9 20.09 -32.99 28.10
N LEU A 10 18.78 -32.81 28.25
CA LEU A 10 17.99 -31.80 27.57
C LEU A 10 18.27 -30.36 28.05
N PRO A 11 18.20 -30.01 29.35
CA PRO A 11 18.56 -28.69 29.84
C PRO A 11 20.03 -28.32 29.63
N GLN A 12 20.93 -29.31 29.47
CA GLN A 12 22.35 -29.09 29.23
C GLN A 12 22.66 -28.62 27.79
N LYS A 13 21.72 -28.77 26.85
CA LYS A 13 21.94 -28.43 25.44
C LYS A 13 21.36 -27.07 25.10
N ARG A 14 22.16 -26.24 24.41
CA ARG A 14 21.83 -24.85 24.05
C ARG A 14 20.64 -24.72 23.09
N TRP A 15 20.36 -25.75 22.29
CA TRP A 15 19.23 -25.77 21.36
C TRP A 15 17.91 -26.22 22.01
N ASN A 16 17.91 -26.58 23.30
CA ASN A 16 16.69 -27.04 23.95
C ASN A 16 15.64 -25.91 23.99
N MET A 17 14.55 -26.12 23.27
CA MET A 17 13.47 -25.16 23.11
C MET A 17 12.74 -24.87 24.43
N TYR A 18 12.75 -25.82 25.38
CA TYR A 18 12.11 -25.64 26.69
C TYR A 18 12.93 -24.79 27.67
N ASN A 19 14.16 -24.42 27.32
CA ASN A 19 14.93 -23.47 28.12
C ASN A 19 14.21 -22.12 28.11
N PHE A 20 14.05 -21.53 29.31
CA PHE A 20 13.40 -20.23 29.48
C PHE A 20 13.98 -19.16 28.54
N GLU A 21 15.32 -19.13 28.40
CA GLU A 21 16.02 -18.23 27.50
C GLU A 21 15.63 -18.38 26.03
N ASN A 22 15.39 -19.61 25.57
CA ASN A 22 15.03 -19.85 24.17
C ASN A 22 13.57 -19.48 23.91
N ARG A 23 12.67 -19.71 24.88
CA ARG A 23 11.28 -19.26 24.80
C ARG A 23 11.18 -17.74 24.77
N GLU A 24 11.96 -17.06 25.61
CA GLU A 24 12.05 -15.59 25.61
C GLU A 24 12.62 -15.04 24.31
N LYS A 25 13.64 -15.69 23.73
CA LYS A 25 14.17 -15.32 22.41
C LYS A 25 13.11 -15.45 21.32
N VAL A 26 12.42 -16.60 21.25
CA VAL A 26 11.35 -16.82 20.25
C VAL A 26 10.28 -15.74 20.38
N LYS A 27 9.81 -15.48 21.61
CA LYS A 27 8.83 -14.43 21.86
C LYS A 27 9.29 -13.05 21.39
N ARG A 28 10.53 -12.66 21.66
CA ARG A 28 11.10 -11.39 21.19
C ARG A 28 11.17 -11.32 19.67
N TYR A 29 11.60 -12.39 19.02
CA TYR A 29 11.69 -12.43 17.56
C TYR A 29 10.31 -12.39 16.89
N GLU A 30 9.31 -13.05 17.48
CA GLU A 30 7.91 -12.96 17.03
C GLU A 30 7.36 -11.54 17.19
N GLU A 31 7.61 -10.91 18.34
CA GLU A 31 7.21 -9.51 18.59
C GLU A 31 7.90 -8.53 17.63
N GLU A 32 9.19 -8.74 17.34
CA GLU A 32 9.94 -7.91 16.41
C GLU A 32 9.45 -8.05 14.97
N ALA A 33 9.19 -9.29 14.52
CA ALA A 33 8.60 -9.56 13.21
C ALA A 33 7.21 -8.92 13.06
N ALA A 34 6.35 -9.02 14.10
CA ALA A 34 5.04 -8.40 14.09
C ALA A 34 5.12 -6.86 14.01
N ARG A 35 6.09 -6.25 14.70
CA ARG A 35 6.32 -4.80 14.63
C ARG A 35 6.83 -4.39 13.25
N GLU A 36 7.76 -5.13 12.67
CA GLU A 36 8.31 -4.84 11.35
C GLU A 36 7.23 -4.94 10.27
N GLU A 37 6.38 -5.97 10.33
CA GLU A 37 5.24 -6.10 9.43
C GLU A 37 4.26 -4.93 9.59
N ALA A 38 3.93 -4.53 10.82
CA ALA A 38 3.07 -3.38 11.07
C ALA A 38 3.65 -2.08 10.49
N ILE A 39 4.96 -1.85 10.67
CA ILE A 39 5.65 -0.68 10.09
C ILE A 39 5.61 -0.74 8.56
N ARG A 40 5.82 -1.92 7.97
CA ARG A 40 5.78 -2.12 6.52
C ARG A 40 4.40 -1.84 5.94
N GLN A 41 3.35 -2.35 6.57
CA GLN A 41 1.96 -2.08 6.18
C GLN A 41 1.60 -0.60 6.29
N GLN A 42 2.04 0.07 7.36
CA GLN A 42 1.82 1.51 7.51
C GLN A 42 2.54 2.33 6.43
N LYS A 43 3.78 1.97 6.08
CA LYS A 43 4.52 2.63 4.99
C LYS A 43 3.83 2.44 3.65
N ALA A 44 3.47 1.19 3.31
CA ALA A 44 2.76 0.88 2.08
C ALA A 44 1.44 1.66 1.98
N SER A 45 0.64 1.69 3.06
CA SER A 45 -0.60 2.44 3.10
C SER A 45 -0.39 3.95 2.90
N ARG A 46 0.64 4.54 3.54
CA ARG A 46 0.99 5.96 3.35
C ARG A 46 1.39 6.26 1.91
N GLU A 47 2.27 5.44 1.34
CA GLU A 47 2.73 5.60 -0.04
C GLU A 47 1.57 5.50 -1.05
N GLU A 48 0.66 4.54 -0.85
CA GLU A 48 -0.53 4.42 -1.68
C GLU A 48 -1.45 5.65 -1.59
N THR A 49 -1.68 6.18 -0.39
CA THR A 49 -2.52 7.37 -0.21
C THR A 49 -1.90 8.61 -0.86
N GLN A 50 -0.58 8.78 -0.73
CA GLN A 50 0.15 9.87 -1.36
C GLN A 50 0.08 9.77 -2.88
N PHE A 51 0.31 8.58 -3.44
CA PHE A 51 0.22 8.34 -4.87
C PHE A 51 -1.19 8.63 -5.42
N LYS A 52 -2.24 8.18 -4.71
CA LYS A 52 -3.64 8.46 -5.09
C LYS A 52 -3.93 9.96 -5.07
N LEU A 53 -3.46 10.69 -4.05
CA LEU A 53 -3.62 12.14 -3.96
C LEU A 53 -2.90 12.88 -5.08
N GLU A 54 -1.67 12.49 -5.39
CA GLU A 54 -0.90 13.06 -6.49
C GLU A 54 -1.62 12.89 -7.83
N LYS A 55 -2.13 11.69 -8.12
CA LYS A 55 -2.92 11.43 -9.33
C LYS A 55 -4.18 12.28 -9.43
N LEU A 56 -4.90 12.45 -8.32
CA LEU A 56 -6.06 13.34 -8.28
C LEU A 56 -5.67 14.81 -8.49
N CYS A 57 -4.54 15.24 -7.94
CA CYS A 57 -4.01 16.59 -8.13
C CYS A 57 -3.60 16.85 -9.60
N GLU A 58 -2.92 15.90 -10.24
CA GLU A 58 -2.59 15.94 -11.67
C GLU A 58 -3.85 16.01 -12.55
N ALA A 59 -4.85 15.19 -12.25
CA ALA A 59 -6.14 15.19 -12.95
C ALA A 59 -6.88 16.54 -12.78
N ALA A 60 -6.86 17.11 -11.58
CA ALA A 60 -7.48 18.41 -11.32
C ALA A 60 -6.75 19.56 -12.05
N LYS A 61 -5.41 19.55 -12.05
CA LYS A 61 -4.58 20.52 -12.77
C LYS A 61 -4.81 20.45 -14.28
N SER A 62 -4.83 19.25 -14.85
CA SER A 62 -5.10 19.06 -16.29
C SER A 62 -6.53 19.47 -16.66
N LYS A 63 -7.53 19.18 -15.82
CA LYS A 63 -8.90 19.69 -16.01
C LYS A 63 -8.97 21.21 -15.96
N ARG A 64 -8.30 21.86 -14.99
CA ARG A 64 -8.22 23.33 -14.91
C ARG A 64 -7.56 23.93 -16.15
N ARG A 65 -6.42 23.38 -16.59
CA ARG A 65 -5.77 23.80 -17.84
C ARG A 65 -6.68 23.65 -19.05
N ARG A 66 -7.49 22.59 -19.14
CA ARG A 66 -8.46 22.43 -20.23
C ARG A 66 -9.56 23.50 -20.21
N VAL A 67 -9.98 23.95 -19.02
CA VAL A 67 -10.96 25.04 -18.86
C VAL A 67 -10.33 26.39 -19.23
N GLU A 68 -9.09 26.65 -18.79
CA GLU A 68 -8.34 27.87 -19.11
C GLU A 68 -8.04 27.97 -20.62
N ASN A 69 -7.55 26.89 -21.23
CA ASN A 69 -7.26 26.83 -22.67
C ASN A 69 -8.53 26.72 -23.53
N GLY A 70 -9.67 26.35 -22.93
CA GLY A 70 -10.98 26.26 -23.59
C GLY A 70 -11.84 27.52 -23.45
N SER A 71 -11.37 28.53 -22.72
CA SER A 71 -12.04 29.82 -22.55
C SER A 71 -11.49 30.86 -23.54
N GLY A 72 -11.61 30.58 -24.84
CA GLY A 72 -11.66 31.63 -25.86
C GLY A 72 -13.08 32.23 -25.91
N PRO A 73 -13.27 33.52 -26.24
CA PRO A 73 -14.59 34.11 -26.31
C PRO A 73 -15.45 33.31 -27.29
N VAL A 74 -16.61 32.86 -26.84
CA VAL A 74 -17.69 32.46 -27.74
C VAL A 74 -17.97 33.68 -28.61
N GLN A 75 -17.50 33.66 -29.86
CA GLN A 75 -17.97 34.60 -30.86
C GLN A 75 -19.45 34.27 -31.07
N GLU A 76 -20.33 35.21 -30.72
CA GLU A 76 -21.69 35.24 -31.24
C GLU A 76 -21.60 35.32 -32.77
N ALA A 77 -21.61 34.15 -33.42
CA ALA A 77 -21.91 34.07 -34.83
C ALA A 77 -23.42 34.25 -34.94
N GLY A 78 -23.83 35.40 -35.47
CA GLY A 78 -25.20 35.69 -35.80
C GLY A 78 -25.83 34.59 -36.65
N ASP A 79 -27.14 34.43 -36.42
CA ASP A 79 -28.17 33.95 -37.33
C ASP A 79 -27.72 32.92 -38.39
N GLY A 80 -27.99 31.63 -38.14
CA GLY A 80 -27.67 30.58 -39.11
C GLY A 80 -27.94 29.16 -38.65
N GLY A 81 -29.22 28.79 -38.56
CA GLY A 81 -29.75 27.43 -38.79
C GLY A 81 -29.01 26.22 -38.18
N LEU A 82 -29.49 25.74 -37.04
CA LEU A 82 -29.17 24.42 -36.49
C LEU A 82 -29.82 23.31 -37.35
N VAL A 83 -29.09 22.73 -38.29
CA VAL A 83 -29.53 21.49 -38.98
C VAL A 83 -28.95 20.28 -38.24
N MET A 84 -29.82 19.56 -37.52
CA MET A 84 -29.48 18.25 -36.95
C MET A 84 -29.27 17.22 -38.08
N VAL A 85 -28.02 16.78 -38.28
CA VAL A 85 -27.72 15.60 -39.09
C VAL A 85 -27.79 14.36 -38.19
N GLN A 86 -28.88 13.60 -38.31
CA GLN A 86 -28.98 12.25 -37.78
C GLN A 86 -28.08 11.32 -38.60
N ASN A 87 -27.08 10.71 -37.97
CA ASN A 87 -26.25 9.71 -38.64
C ASN A 87 -26.83 8.31 -38.43
N LYS A 88 -27.58 7.83 -39.43
CA LYS A 88 -28.10 6.47 -39.50
C LYS A 88 -26.97 5.52 -39.91
N ARG A 89 -26.43 4.76 -38.95
CA ARG A 89 -25.49 3.68 -39.25
C ARG A 89 -26.28 2.46 -39.73
N ARG A 90 -25.95 2.00 -40.95
CA ARG A 90 -26.32 0.70 -41.51
C ARG A 90 -25.50 -0.41 -40.86
#